data_AF-A0A563F0F8-F1
#
_entry.id   AF-A0A563F0F8-F1
#
_cell.length_a   1.000
_cell.length_b   1.000
_cell.length_c   1.000
_cell.angle_alpha   90.00
_cell.angle_beta   90.00
_cell.angle_gamma   90.00
#
_symmetry.space_group_name_H-M   'P 1'
#
loop_
_entity.id
_entity.type
_entity.pdbx_description
1 polymer ?
#
loop_
_entity_poly.entity_id
_entity_poly.type
_entity_poly.pdbx_seq_one_letter_code
_entity_poly.pdbx_strand_id
1 'polypeptide(L)'
;MQPTIYTVQRPGPGTISTMAHPRGFDRLQDEMAGLRALGVDILVCAMEVDERAECGLTDEASAALASGIEFVEIPDCTVPDRGAIASVIADLAGGVPRGSTSRL
;
A
#
# COMPACT_ATOMS: atom_id res chain seq x y z
N MET A 1 10.20 -13.28 6.21
CA MET A 1 9.07 -14.12 5.74
C MET A 1 8.35 -13.33 4.65
N GLN A 2 7.80 -13.96 3.61
CA GLN A 2 7.18 -13.20 2.52
C GLN A 2 5.73 -12.79 2.89
N PRO A 3 5.34 -11.52 2.73
CA PRO A 3 3.95 -11.08 2.85
C PRO A 3 3.06 -11.73 1.78
N THR A 4 1.81 -11.98 2.11
CA THR A 4 0.82 -12.47 1.15
C THR A 4 0.03 -11.30 0.57
N ILE A 5 0.08 -11.13 -0.76
CA ILE A 5 -0.71 -10.13 -1.49
C ILE A 5 -1.59 -10.81 -2.54
N TYR A 6 -2.75 -10.21 -2.80
CA TYR A 6 -3.73 -10.71 -3.76
C TYR A 6 -3.91 -9.70 -4.89
N THR A 7 -3.43 -10.06 -6.07
CA THR A 7 -3.47 -9.17 -7.23
C THR A 7 -4.85 -9.15 -7.89
N VAL A 8 -5.38 -7.95 -8.11
CA VAL A 8 -6.64 -7.71 -8.81
C VAL A 8 -6.41 -7.82 -10.31
N GLN A 9 -7.13 -8.75 -10.96
CA GLN A 9 -7.10 -8.87 -12.41
C GLN A 9 -7.86 -7.71 -13.04
N ARG A 10 -7.14 -6.83 -13.74
CA ARG A 10 -7.72 -5.68 -14.45
C ARG A 10 -6.92 -5.34 -15.72
N PRO A 11 -7.58 -4.79 -16.75
CA PRO A 11 -6.86 -4.19 -17.87
C PRO A 11 -6.22 -2.84 -17.46
N GLY A 12 -5.19 -2.44 -18.21
CA GLY A 12 -4.52 -1.16 -18.06
C GLY A 12 -3.12 -1.25 -17.44
N PRO A 13 -2.39 -0.14 -17.37
CA PRO A 13 -1.06 -0.09 -16.76
C PRO A 13 -1.14 -0.25 -15.24
N GLY A 14 -0.02 -0.67 -14.67
CA GLY A 14 0.15 -0.90 -13.23
C GLY A 14 -0.47 -2.20 -12.74
N THR A 15 -0.09 -2.56 -11.53
CA THR A 15 -0.64 -3.70 -10.80
C THR A 15 -1.24 -3.18 -9.51
N ILE A 16 -2.46 -3.62 -9.21
CA ILE A 16 -3.11 -3.33 -7.93
C ILE A 16 -3.25 -4.66 -7.21
N SER A 17 -2.79 -4.69 -5.97
CA SER A 17 -2.94 -5.84 -5.08
C SER A 17 -3.52 -5.38 -3.74
N THR A 18 -4.19 -6.28 -3.05
CA THR A 18 -4.71 -6.06 -1.70
C THR A 18 -4.13 -7.09 -0.74
N MET A 19 -4.15 -6.78 0.56
CA MET A 19 -3.71 -7.68 1.62
C MET A 19 -4.44 -7.36 2.92
N ALA A 20 -4.33 -8.25 3.91
CA ALA A 20 -4.56 -7.85 5.30
C ALA A 20 -3.46 -6.86 5.75
N HIS A 21 -3.65 -6.18 6.87
CA HIS A 21 -2.62 -5.27 7.38
C HIS A 21 -1.27 -6.00 7.56
N PRO A 22 -0.12 -5.33 7.33
CA PRO A 22 1.19 -5.93 7.54
C PRO A 22 1.40 -6.28 9.01
N ARG A 23 2.31 -7.21 9.28
CA ARG A 23 2.68 -7.57 10.65
C ARG A 23 3.52 -6.45 11.26
N GLY A 24 2.98 -5.78 12.28
CA GLY A 24 3.64 -4.69 12.98
C GLY A 24 4.66 -5.14 14.03
N PHE A 25 4.99 -4.21 14.92
CA PHE A 25 6.00 -4.36 15.98
C PHE A 25 7.36 -4.77 15.41
N ASP A 26 8.02 -5.76 16.02
CA ASP A 26 9.36 -6.22 15.64
C ASP A 26 9.45 -6.80 14.22
N ARG A 27 8.32 -7.04 13.55
CA ARG A 27 8.29 -7.62 12.20
C ARG A 27 8.06 -6.61 11.09
N LEU A 28 7.76 -5.36 11.44
CA LEU A 28 7.37 -4.34 10.48
C LEU A 28 8.43 -4.12 9.39
N GLN A 29 9.71 -4.05 9.77
CA GLN A 29 10.81 -3.86 8.83
C GLN A 29 10.96 -5.04 7.86
N ASP A 30 10.86 -6.27 8.37
CA ASP A 30 10.94 -7.49 7.54
C ASP A 30 9.74 -7.59 6.58
N GLU A 31 8.55 -7.14 7.01
CA GLU A 31 7.37 -7.07 6.16
C GLU A 31 7.54 -6.06 5.03
N MET A 32 8.02 -4.85 5.33
CA MET A 32 8.27 -3.82 4.31
C MET A 32 9.33 -4.27 3.30
N ALA A 33 10.42 -4.89 3.77
CA ALA A 33 11.42 -5.49 2.89
C ALA A 33 10.83 -6.60 2.01
N GLY A 34 9.92 -7.42 2.57
CA GLY A 34 9.19 -8.44 1.84
C GLY A 34 8.26 -7.88 0.76
N LEU A 35 7.55 -6.78 1.05
CA LEU A 35 6.71 -6.07 0.08
C LEU A 35 7.56 -5.48 -1.04
N ARG A 36 8.70 -4.86 -0.71
CA ARG A 36 9.62 -4.34 -1.73
C ARG A 36 10.16 -5.45 -2.63
N ALA A 37 10.51 -6.61 -2.06
CA ALA A 37 10.97 -7.77 -2.82
C ALA A 37 9.88 -8.37 -3.74
N LEU A 38 8.60 -8.17 -3.41
CA LEU A 38 7.46 -8.50 -4.27
C LEU A 38 7.22 -7.47 -5.40
N GLY A 39 8.00 -6.38 -5.44
CA GLY A 39 7.85 -5.32 -6.43
C GLY A 39 6.81 -4.27 -6.06
N VAL A 40 6.45 -4.15 -4.77
CA VAL A 40 5.59 -3.06 -4.31
C VAL A 40 6.38 -1.75 -4.31
N ASP A 41 5.87 -0.76 -5.05
CA ASP A 41 6.43 0.59 -5.10
C ASP A 41 5.68 1.56 -4.17
N ILE A 42 4.37 1.37 -4.01
CA ILE A 42 3.49 2.23 -3.21
C ILE A 42 2.64 1.35 -2.29
N LEU A 43 2.63 1.66 -0.99
CA LEU A 43 1.74 1.08 0.01
C LEU A 43 0.67 2.10 0.39
N VAL A 44 -0.59 1.75 0.18
CA VAL A 44 -1.75 2.57 0.56
C VAL A 44 -2.36 1.99 1.83
N CYS A 45 -2.41 2.76 2.91
CA CYS A 45 -2.98 2.36 4.19
C CYS A 45 -4.29 3.11 4.43
N ALA A 46 -5.36 2.35 4.68
CA ALA A 46 -6.69 2.90 4.94
C ALA A 46 -7.08 2.86 6.44
N MET A 47 -6.17 2.43 7.31
CA MET A 47 -6.45 2.28 8.74
C MET A 47 -6.35 3.61 9.47
N GLU A 48 -7.19 3.78 10.49
CA GLU A 48 -7.09 4.90 11.42
C GLU A 48 -5.83 4.80 12.29
N VAL A 49 -5.41 5.94 12.85
CA VAL A 49 -4.20 6.01 13.68
C VAL A 49 -4.26 5.08 14.89
N ASP A 50 -5.42 4.97 15.53
CA ASP A 50 -5.60 4.11 16.71
C ASP A 50 -5.55 2.62 16.33
N GLU A 51 -6.19 2.23 15.22
CA GLU A 51 -6.14 0.85 14.71
C GLU A 51 -4.69 0.46 14.34
N ARG A 52 -3.95 1.38 13.73
CA ARG A 52 -2.53 1.18 13.44
C ARG A 52 -1.72 1.00 14.71
N ALA A 53 -1.97 1.79 15.75
CA ALA A 53 -1.29 1.65 17.01
C ALA A 53 -1.54 0.27 17.64
N GLU A 54 -2.80 -0.20 17.63
CA GLU A 54 -3.18 -1.54 18.12
C GLU A 54 -2.50 -2.67 17.34
N CYS A 55 -2.30 -2.49 16.03
CA CYS A 55 -1.62 -3.46 15.17
C CYS A 55 -0.08 -3.34 15.17
N GLY A 56 0.49 -2.39 15.91
CA GLY A 56 1.95 -2.14 15.94
C GLY A 56 2.49 -1.48 14.68
N LEU A 57 1.67 -0.66 14.01
CA LEU A 57 1.92 0.02 12.73
C LEU A 57 2.13 1.53 12.89
N THR A 58 2.45 1.99 14.11
CA THR A 58 2.75 3.41 14.38
C THR A 58 3.88 3.93 13.48
N ASP A 59 4.92 3.11 13.28
CA ASP A 59 6.09 3.45 12.44
C ASP A 59 5.95 2.97 10.98
N GLU A 60 4.76 2.62 10.51
CA GLU A 60 4.55 2.03 9.17
C GLU A 60 5.06 2.93 8.04
N ALA A 61 4.73 4.23 8.09
CA ALA A 61 5.17 5.19 7.10
C ALA A 61 6.70 5.29 7.03
N SER A 62 7.38 5.35 8.18
CA SER A 62 8.84 5.44 8.25
C SER A 62 9.52 4.14 7.82
N ALA A 63 8.95 2.99 8.16
CA ALA A 63 9.42 1.67 7.74
C ALA A 63 9.27 1.43 6.23
N ALA A 64 8.15 1.86 5.64
CA ALA A 64 7.92 1.79 4.21
C ALA A 64 8.96 2.62 3.46
N LEU A 65 9.14 3.89 3.86
CA LEU A 65 10.13 4.79 3.25
C LEU A 65 11.56 4.25 3.37
N ALA A 66 11.93 3.70 4.53
CA ALA A 66 13.24 3.08 4.74
C ALA A 66 13.48 1.86 3.82
N SER A 67 12.41 1.19 3.40
CA SER A 67 12.44 0.06 2.46
C SER A 67 12.33 0.47 0.99
N GLY A 68 12.26 1.78 0.71
CA GLY A 68 12.11 2.31 -0.64
C GLY A 68 10.69 2.17 -1.20
N ILE A 69 9.68 2.14 -0.32
CA ILE A 69 8.26 2.12 -0.66
C ILE A 69 7.66 3.48 -0.32
N GLU A 70 6.93 4.08 -1.26
CA GLU A 70 6.13 5.26 -0.99
C GLU A 70 4.91 4.89 -0.14
N PHE A 71 4.59 5.72 0.85
CA PHE A 71 3.47 5.46 1.76
C PHE A 71 2.38 6.51 1.58
N VAL A 72 1.14 6.07 1.39
CA VAL A 72 -0.03 6.93 1.20
C VAL A 72 -1.11 6.54 2.21
N GLU A 73 -1.53 7.51 3.02
CA GLU A 73 -2.61 7.33 4.00
C GLU A 73 -3.93 7.80 3.41
N ILE A 74 -4.96 6.96 3.47
CA ILE A 74 -6.35 7.28 3.10
C ILE A 74 -7.26 6.73 4.21
N PRO A 75 -7.24 7.31 5.43
CA PRO A 75 -7.96 6.77 6.58
C PRO A 75 -9.46 6.62 6.30
N ASP A 76 -10.00 5.45 6.66
CA ASP A 76 -11.36 5.01 6.35
C ASP A 76 -12.18 4.84 7.65
N CYS A 77 -12.89 5.89 8.05
CA CYS A 77 -13.98 5.77 9.04
C CYS A 77 -15.30 5.25 8.42
N THR A 78 -15.45 5.31 7.09
CA THR A 78 -16.61 4.97 6.23
C THR A 78 -16.24 5.22 4.76
N VAL A 79 -17.02 4.73 3.77
CA VAL A 79 -16.85 5.05 2.32
C VAL A 79 -16.36 6.49 2.12
N PRO A 80 -15.09 6.70 1.74
CA PRO A 80 -14.51 8.03 1.76
C PRO A 80 -15.22 8.94 0.77
N ASP A 81 -15.34 10.21 1.11
CA ASP A 81 -15.89 11.19 0.18
C ASP A 81 -15.05 11.19 -1.11
N ARG A 82 -15.74 10.97 -2.24
CA ARG A 82 -15.07 10.83 -3.54
C ARG A 82 -14.26 12.07 -3.87
N GLY A 83 -14.73 13.27 -3.52
CA GLY A 83 -14.02 14.52 -3.74
C GLY A 83 -12.76 14.63 -2.90
N ALA A 84 -12.83 14.21 -1.63
CA ALA A 84 -11.72 14.22 -0.69
C ALA A 84 -10.55 13.33 -1.13
N ILE A 85 -10.83 12.18 -1.74
CA ILE A 85 -9.78 11.23 -2.18
C ILE A 85 -9.45 11.34 -3.68
N ALA A 86 -10.16 12.17 -4.44
CA ALA A 86 -10.02 12.23 -5.89
C ALA A 86 -8.61 12.63 -6.34
N SER A 87 -8.00 13.61 -5.66
CA SER A 87 -6.63 14.04 -5.96
C SER A 87 -5.63 12.93 -5.67
N VAL A 88 -5.73 12.29 -4.50
CA VAL A 88 -4.85 11.18 -4.11
C VAL A 88 -4.95 10.02 -5.11
N ILE A 89 -6.17 9.65 -5.53
CA ILE A 89 -6.36 8.62 -6.55
C ILE A 89 -5.77 9.05 -7.89
N ALA A 90 -5.92 10.32 -8.28
CA ALA A 90 -5.38 10.83 -9.53
C ALA A 90 -3.84 10.82 -9.53
N ASP A 91 -3.22 11.18 -8.40
CA ASP A 91 -1.77 11.17 -8.21
C ASP A 91 -1.23 9.74 -8.27
N LEU A 92 -1.87 8.80 -7.55
CA LEU A 92 -1.56 7.37 -7.63
C LEU A 92 -1.67 6.84 -9.07
N ALA A 93 -2.72 7.22 -9.80
CA ALA A 93 -2.90 6.80 -11.19
C ALA A 93 -1.89 7.46 -12.15
N GLY A 94 -1.42 8.67 -11.83
CA GLY A 94 -0.45 9.43 -12.61
C GLY A 94 1.00 8.96 -12.41
N GLY A 95 1.33 8.46 -11.21
CA GLY A 95 2.65 7.93 -10.85
C GLY A 95 2.94 6.55 -11.43
N VAL A 96 1.91 5.79 -11.80
CA VAL A 96 2.07 4.49 -12.46
C VAL A 96 2.61 4.69 -13.88
N PRO A 97 3.81 4.18 -14.21
CA PRO A 97 4.34 4.26 -15.57
C PRO A 97 3.34 3.64 -16.55
N ARG A 98 3.05 4.36 -17.64
CA ARG A 98 2.18 3.89 -18.73
C ARG A 98 2.91 2.79 -19.53
N GLY A 99 2.99 1.58 -18.98
CA GLY A 99 3.52 0.38 -19.64
C GLY A 99 3.55 -0.77 -18.62
N SER A 100 3.24 -2.02 -18.93
CA SER A 100 2.91 -2.72 -20.17
C SER A 100 1.99 -3.87 -19.80
N THR A 101 0.99 -4.16 -20.64
CA THR A 101 0.04 -5.27 -20.50
C THR A 101 0.80 -6.59 -20.30
N SER A 102 0.95 -7.05 -19.06
CA SER A 102 1.55 -8.36 -18.81
C SER A 102 0.47 -9.42 -18.98
N ARG A 103 0.52 -10.06 -20.14
CA ARG A 103 -0.07 -11.38 -20.43
C ARG A 103 0.22 -12.34 -19.27
N LEU A 104 -0.82 -13.01 -18.80
CA LEU A 104 -0.86 -14.47 -18.60
C LEU A 104 -2.24 -14.95 -19.03
#